data_AF-A0A933UDC7-F1
#
_entry.id   AF-A0A933UDC7-F1
#
_cell.length_a   1.000
_cell.length_b   1.000
_cell.length_c   1.000
_cell.angle_alpha   90.00
_cell.angle_beta   90.00
_cell.angle_gamma   90.00
#
_symmetry.space_group_name_H-M   'P 1'
#
loop_
_entity.id
_entity.type
_entity.pdbx_description
1 polymer ?
#
loop_
_entity_poly.entity_id
_entity_poly.type
_entity_poly.pdbx_seq_one_letter_code
_entity_poly.pdbx_strand_id
1 'polypeptide(L)'
;MQAYKIMHGLWGMGQMMFTKYLIVVDDECLRTATDMHNTSEVLFRLCANTDPQRDSIFTKGPSDVLDHATSEIASGSKLGLDATKKILGEGFKRPWPPLIKMDQQVREKITALFGKAT
;
A
#
# COMPACT_ATOMS: atom_id res chain seq x y z
N MET A 1 -2.08 9.74 9.96
CA MET A 1 -1.26 9.03 10.98
C MET A 1 -1.73 7.61 11.30
N GLN A 2 -2.90 7.14 10.83
CA GLN A 2 -3.35 5.77 11.14
C GLN A 2 -2.43 4.69 10.54
N ALA A 3 -1.89 4.92 9.34
CA ALA A 3 -0.96 4.00 8.69
C ALA A 3 0.28 3.70 9.57
N TYR A 4 0.92 4.74 10.12
CA TYR A 4 2.08 4.58 11.01
C TYR A 4 1.75 3.80 12.30
N LYS A 5 0.56 4.01 12.86
CA LYS A 5 0.10 3.23 14.03
C LYS A 5 0.03 1.73 13.69
N ILE A 6 -0.52 1.39 12.53
CA ILE A 6 -0.62 0.00 12.06
C ILE A 6 0.78 -0.58 11.79
N MET A 7 1.66 0.18 11.13
CA MET A 7 3.04 -0.26 10.85
C MET A 7 3.78 -0.64 12.13
N HIS A 8 3.77 0.25 13.14
CA HIS A 8 4.40 -0.03 14.42
C HIS A 8 3.71 -1.17 15.18
N GLY A 9 2.39 -1.28 15.09
CA GLY A 9 1.64 -2.40 15.65
C GLY A 9 2.10 -3.74 15.08
N LEU A 10 2.17 -3.86 13.75
CA LEU A 10 2.60 -5.08 13.06
C LEU A 10 4.06 -5.43 13.36
N TRP A 11 4.95 -4.44 13.36
CA TRP A 11 6.36 -4.69 13.74
C TRP A 11 6.55 -5.07 15.21
N GLY A 12 5.56 -4.83 16.07
CA GLY A 12 5.55 -5.29 17.45
C GLY A 12 4.95 -6.69 17.65
N MET A 13 4.44 -7.35 16.61
CA MET A 13 3.64 -8.58 16.73
C MET A 13 4.38 -9.82 16.23
N GLY A 14 4.95 -10.61 17.14
CA GLY A 14 5.41 -11.99 16.88
C GLY A 14 6.19 -12.12 15.56
N GLN A 15 5.73 -13.00 14.67
CA GLN A 15 6.40 -13.23 13.38
C GLN A 15 6.38 -12.02 12.42
N MET A 16 5.41 -11.10 12.56
CA MET A 16 5.34 -9.89 11.73
C MET A 16 6.45 -8.89 12.04
N MET A 17 7.15 -9.07 13.18
CA MET A 17 8.33 -8.28 13.50
C MET A 17 9.45 -8.43 12.45
N PHE A 18 9.51 -9.55 11.71
CA PHE A 18 10.52 -9.78 10.68
C PHE A 18 10.18 -9.14 9.33
N THR A 19 8.95 -8.65 9.15
CA THR A 19 8.54 -8.01 7.88
C THR A 19 9.34 -6.74 7.61
N LYS A 20 10.10 -6.74 6.51
CA LYS A 20 10.99 -5.63 6.10
C LYS A 20 10.24 -4.47 5.45
N TYR A 21 9.21 -4.77 4.68
CA TYR A 21 8.45 -3.80 3.89
C TYR A 21 6.97 -3.88 4.25
N LEU A 22 6.38 -2.75 4.63
CA LEU A 22 4.94 -2.62 4.83
C LEU A 22 4.41 -1.53 3.91
N ILE A 23 3.44 -1.89 3.08
CA ILE A 23 2.67 -0.93 2.26
C ILE A 23 1.26 -0.91 2.82
N VAL A 24 0.80 0.25 3.27
CA VAL A 24 -0.55 0.44 3.81
C VAL A 24 -1.41 1.08 2.73
N VAL A 25 -2.48 0.41 2.35
CA VAL A 25 -3.47 0.89 1.36
C VAL A 25 -4.83 1.08 2.04
N ASP A 26 -5.72 1.83 1.39
CA ASP A 26 -7.08 2.08 1.90
C ASP A 26 -8.09 1.02 1.44
N ASP A 27 -9.23 0.96 2.11
CA ASP A 27 -10.34 0.03 1.78
C ASP A 27 -10.95 0.32 0.40
N GLU A 28 -10.70 1.47 -0.22
CA GLU A 28 -11.12 1.68 -1.61
C GLU A 28 -10.35 0.77 -2.58
N CYS A 29 -9.13 0.38 -2.24
CA CYS A 29 -8.44 -0.72 -2.90
C CYS A 29 -9.28 -2.02 -2.84
N LEU A 30 -9.89 -2.30 -1.68
CA LEU A 30 -10.72 -3.49 -1.43
C LEU A 30 -12.14 -3.41 -2.04
N ARG A 31 -12.76 -2.22 -2.06
CA ARG A 31 -14.13 -2.00 -2.57
C ARG A 31 -14.23 -2.00 -4.10
N THR A 32 -13.11 -1.87 -4.79
CA THR A 32 -13.06 -1.93 -6.25
C THR A 32 -12.78 -3.36 -6.71
N ALA A 33 -13.60 -4.33 -6.30
CA ALA A 33 -13.52 -5.74 -6.73
C ALA A 33 -12.12 -6.41 -6.65
N THR A 34 -11.20 -5.91 -5.82
CA THR A 34 -9.78 -6.28 -5.93
C THR A 34 -9.17 -6.59 -4.57
N ASP A 35 -8.77 -7.84 -4.48
CA ASP A 35 -7.99 -8.47 -3.45
C ASP A 35 -6.67 -7.73 -3.17
N MET A 36 -6.21 -7.72 -1.91
CA MET A 36 -4.85 -7.31 -1.54
C MET A 36 -3.77 -8.12 -2.29
N HIS A 37 -4.14 -9.26 -2.85
CA HIS A 37 -3.30 -10.09 -3.68
C HIS A 37 -3.12 -9.56 -5.13
N ASN A 38 -3.86 -8.54 -5.57
CA ASN A 38 -3.58 -7.89 -6.86
C ASN A 38 -2.43 -6.88 -6.73
N THR A 39 -1.24 -7.34 -7.06
CA THR A 39 -0.02 -6.53 -6.97
C THR A 39 0.00 -5.34 -7.90
N SER A 40 -0.69 -5.39 -9.05
CA SER A 40 -0.75 -4.27 -9.99
C SER A 40 -1.54 -3.09 -9.41
N GLU A 41 -2.64 -3.35 -8.71
CA GLU A 41 -3.44 -2.29 -8.07
C GLU A 41 -2.70 -1.72 -6.86
N VAL A 42 -2.06 -2.56 -6.05
CA VAL A 42 -1.23 -2.09 -4.92
C VAL A 42 -0.10 -1.18 -5.43
N LEU A 43 0.56 -1.55 -6.53
CA LEU A 43 1.59 -0.73 -7.14
C LEU A 43 1.03 0.60 -7.67
N PHE A 44 -0.14 0.58 -8.33
CA PHE A 44 -0.82 1.79 -8.77
C PHE A 44 -1.09 2.75 -7.60
N ARG A 45 -1.63 2.23 -6.48
CA ARG A 45 -1.89 3.04 -5.28
C ARG A 45 -0.60 3.57 -4.66
N LEU A 46 0.43 2.74 -4.57
CA LEU A 46 1.73 3.17 -4.08
C LEU A 46 2.26 4.34 -4.91
N CYS A 47 2.29 4.24 -6.23
CA CYS A 47 2.82 5.29 -7.09
C CYS A 47 1.92 6.53 -7.19
N ALA A 48 0.60 6.38 -7.09
CA ALA A 48 -0.34 7.48 -7.23
C ALA A 48 -0.56 8.26 -5.92
N ASN A 49 -0.45 7.60 -4.77
CA ASN A 49 -0.85 8.18 -3.49
C ASN A 49 0.32 8.60 -2.58
N THR A 50 1.56 8.31 -2.97
CA THR A 50 2.72 8.62 -2.13
C THR A 50 3.51 9.84 -2.60
N ASP A 51 3.87 10.68 -1.64
CA ASP A 51 5.05 11.52 -1.69
C ASP A 51 6.17 10.78 -0.93
N PRO A 52 7.30 10.43 -1.57
CA PRO A 52 8.31 9.58 -0.95
C PRO A 52 8.84 10.09 0.38
N GLN A 53 8.97 11.40 0.59
CA GLN A 53 9.52 11.94 1.84
C GLN A 53 8.47 12.03 2.93
N ARG A 54 7.23 12.41 2.57
CA ARG A 54 6.14 12.59 3.54
C ARG A 54 5.54 11.26 4.02
N ASP A 55 5.46 10.30 3.12
CA ASP A 55 4.63 9.09 3.30
C ASP A 55 5.47 7.82 3.49
N SER A 56 6.78 7.96 3.76
CA SER A 56 7.65 6.85 4.11
C SER A 56 8.22 6.99 5.52
N ILE A 57 8.46 5.85 6.16
CA ILE A 57 9.21 5.76 7.41
C ILE A 57 10.28 4.68 7.29
N PHE A 58 11.49 5.05 7.68
CA PHE A 58 12.56 4.10 7.96
C PHE A 58 12.70 3.93 9.46
N THR A 59 12.76 2.68 9.90
CA THR A 59 13.08 2.33 11.29
C THR A 59 14.03 1.15 11.34
N LYS A 60 14.62 0.87 12.51
CA LYS A 60 15.40 -0.34 12.74
C LYS A 60 14.59 -1.32 13.58
N GLY A 61 14.83 -2.61 13.40
CA GLY A 61 14.28 -3.63 14.28
C GLY A 61 14.80 -5.02 13.96
N PRO A 62 14.27 -6.04 14.65
CA PRO A 62 14.69 -7.42 14.48
C PRO A 62 14.47 -7.90 13.04
N SER A 63 15.42 -8.64 12.51
CA SER A 63 15.29 -9.34 11.22
C SER A 63 15.40 -10.84 11.43
N ASP A 64 14.98 -11.59 10.42
CA ASP A 64 15.19 -13.04 10.41
C ASP A 64 16.71 -13.34 10.41
N VAL A 65 17.14 -14.34 11.17
CA VAL A 65 18.55 -14.74 11.28
C VAL A 65 19.10 -15.34 9.98
N LEU A 66 18.22 -15.86 9.11
CA LEU A 66 18.54 -16.43 7.81
C LEU A 66 18.50 -15.39 6.68
N ASP A 67 18.17 -14.14 7.00
CA ASP A 67 18.09 -13.05 6.02
C ASP A 67 19.47 -12.48 5.69
N HIS A 68 20.07 -13.00 4.62
CA HIS A 68 21.37 -12.56 4.13
C HIS A 68 21.40 -11.13 3.57
N ALA A 69 20.24 -10.49 3.37
CA ALA A 69 20.18 -9.12 2.83
C ALA A 69 20.36 -8.05 3.91
N THR A 70 20.30 -8.41 5.21
CA THR A 70 20.58 -7.43 6.27
C THR A 70 22.07 -7.24 6.48
N SER A 71 22.46 -6.01 6.82
CA SER A 71 23.86 -5.67 7.11
C SER A 71 24.37 -6.32 8.39
N GLU A 72 23.47 -6.64 9.32
CA GLU A 72 23.77 -7.24 10.62
C GLU A 72 22.91 -8.49 10.81
N ILE A 73 23.43 -9.49 11.52
CA ILE A 73 22.69 -10.72 11.80
C ILE A 73 21.51 -10.38 12.74
N ALA A 74 20.31 -10.88 12.39
CA ALA A 74 19.08 -10.70 13.16
C ALA A 74 18.62 -9.24 13.37
N SER A 75 19.21 -8.27 12.67
CA SER A 75 18.90 -6.84 12.83
C SER A 75 18.94 -6.13 11.47
N GLY A 76 17.92 -5.33 11.18
CA GLY A 76 17.81 -4.69 9.88
C GLY A 76 16.96 -3.43 9.89
N SER A 77 17.03 -2.70 8.79
CA SER A 77 16.11 -1.60 8.52
C SER A 77 14.75 -2.12 8.06
N LYS A 78 13.70 -1.37 8.38
CA LYS A 78 12.33 -1.61 7.96
C LYS A 78 11.81 -0.35 7.27
N LEU A 79 11.09 -0.55 6.17
CA LEU A 79 10.49 0.50 5.39
C LEU A 79 8.97 0.37 5.46
N GLY A 80 8.32 1.41 5.96
CA GLY A 80 6.87 1.58 5.91
C GLY A 80 6.50 2.62 4.86
N LEU A 81 5.51 2.32 4.04
CA LEU A 81 4.99 3.19 3.00
C LEU A 81 3.48 3.36 3.19
N ASP A 82 3.05 4.60 3.41
CA ASP A 82 1.64 4.94 3.52
C ASP A 82 1.09 5.30 2.13
N ALA A 83 0.51 4.31 1.45
CA ALA A 83 -0.15 4.44 0.15
C ALA A 83 -1.66 4.73 0.26
N THR A 84 -2.16 5.11 1.44
CA THR A 84 -3.56 5.52 1.62
C THR A 84 -3.81 6.90 1.02
N LYS A 85 -5.07 7.18 0.66
CA LYS A 85 -5.51 8.53 0.30
C LYS A 85 -5.30 9.49 1.47
N LYS A 86 -4.71 10.65 1.19
CA LYS A 86 -4.41 11.62 2.25
C LYS A 86 -5.64 12.39 2.69
N ILE A 87 -5.80 12.47 4.00
CA ILE A 87 -6.86 13.25 4.65
C ILE A 87 -6.31 14.58 5.16
N LEU A 88 -7.22 15.48 5.55
CA LEU A 88 -6.85 16.75 6.15
C LEU A 88 -5.99 16.52 7.40
N GLY A 89 -4.85 17.21 7.47
CA GLY A 89 -3.89 17.08 8.58
C GLY A 89 -2.68 16.18 8.29
N GLU A 90 -2.64 15.47 7.16
CA GLU A 90 -1.51 14.61 6.77
C GLU A 90 -0.49 15.31 5.87
N GLY A 91 -0.47 16.65 5.85
CA GLY A 91 0.47 17.43 5.03
C GLY A 91 0.09 17.57 3.56
N PHE A 92 -1.05 17.00 3.14
CA PHE A 92 -1.64 17.23 1.81
C PHE A 92 -2.76 18.28 1.90
N LYS A 93 -2.62 19.39 1.16
CA LYS A 93 -3.52 20.56 1.26
C LYS A 93 -4.58 20.64 0.16
N ARG A 94 -4.47 19.82 -0.89
CA ARG A 94 -5.37 19.83 -2.03
C ARG A 94 -6.52 18.83 -1.81
N PRO A 95 -7.67 19.00 -2.48
CA PRO A 95 -8.66 17.93 -2.55
C PRO A 95 -8.02 16.70 -3.21
N TRP A 96 -8.28 15.52 -2.63
CA TRP A 96 -7.81 14.27 -3.21
C TRP A 96 -8.59 13.97 -4.49
N PRO A 97 -7.93 13.65 -5.63
CA PRO A 97 -8.63 13.40 -6.87
C PRO A 97 -9.48 12.12 -6.79
N PRO A 98 -10.66 12.08 -7.44
CA PRO A 98 -11.44 10.85 -7.55
C PRO A 98 -10.72 9.84 -8.46
N LEU A 99 -10.95 8.55 -8.21
CA LEU A 99 -10.46 7.48 -9.09
C LEU A 99 -11.18 7.58 -10.44
N ILE A 100 -10.41 7.48 -11.53
CA ILE A 100 -10.97 7.40 -12.87
C ILE A 100 -11.72 6.07 -13.00
N LYS A 101 -13.00 6.13 -13.34
CA LYS A 101 -13.86 4.97 -13.55
C LYS A 101 -14.37 4.98 -14.98
N MET A 102 -14.39 3.81 -15.60
CA MET A 102 -15.00 3.64 -16.92
C MET A 102 -16.51 3.81 -16.79
N ASP A 103 -17.12 4.51 -17.75
CA ASP A 103 -18.56 4.64 -17.83
C ASP A 103 -19.22 3.27 -17.95
N GLN A 104 -20.32 3.07 -17.21
CA GLN A 104 -20.96 1.76 -17.10
C GLN A 104 -21.60 1.31 -18.42
N GLN A 105 -22.21 2.24 -19.17
CA GLN A 105 -22.83 1.92 -20.46
C GLN A 105 -21.76 1.52 -21.48
N VAL A 106 -20.62 2.22 -21.49
CA VAL A 106 -19.49 1.87 -22.34
C VAL A 106 -18.94 0.49 -21.96
N ARG A 107 -18.76 0.22 -20.66
CA ARG A 107 -18.26 -1.07 -20.18
C ARG A 107 -19.17 -2.22 -20.59
N GLU A 108 -20.48 -2.07 -20.43
CA GLU A 108 -21.48 -3.07 -20.83
C GLU A 108 -21.46 -3.32 -22.33
N LYS A 109 -21.41 -2.24 -23.14
CA LYS A 109 -21.32 -2.33 -24.60
C LYS A 109 -20.08 -3.10 -25.05
N ILE A 110 -18.90 -2.80 -24.49
CA ILE A 110 -17.65 -3.50 -24.85
C ILE A 110 -17.69 -4.95 -24.38
N THR A 111 -18.22 -5.21 -23.18
CA THR A 111 -18.37 -6.59 -22.67
C THR A 111 -19.31 -7.43 -23.55
N ALA A 112 -20.37 -6.83 -24.10
CA ALA A 112 -21.26 -7.50 -25.04
C ALA A 112 -20.59 -7.84 -26.38
N LEU A 113 -19.67 -6.98 -26.85
CA LEU A 113 -18.96 -7.17 -28.12
C LEU A 113 -17.81 -8.17 -28.05
N PHE A 114 -17.04 -8.13 -26.95
CA PHE A 114 -15.78 -8.88 -26.84
C PHE A 114 -15.79 -9.96 -25.75
N GLY A 115 -16.91 -10.11 -25.03
CA GLY A 115 -16.96 -10.94 -23.83
C GLY A 115 -16.30 -10.26 -22.63
N LYS A 116 -16.30 -10.95 -21.48
CA LYS A 116 -15.63 -10.45 -20.27
C LYS A 116 -14.13 -10.63 -20.45
N ALA A 117 -13.35 -9.55 -20.29
CA ALA A 117 -11.89 -9.66 -20.21
C ALA A 117 -11.55 -10.62 -19.05
N THR A 118 -10.69 -11.59 -19.36
CA THR A 118 -10.19 -12.61 -18.42
C THR A 118 -9.23 -11.98 -17.42
#